data_AF-A0A154PMB5-F1
#
_entry.id   AF-A0A154PMB5-F1
#
_cell.length_a   1.000
_cell.length_b   1.000
_cell.length_c   1.000
_cell.angle_alpha   90.00
_cell.angle_beta   90.00
_cell.angle_gamma   90.00
#
_symmetry.space_group_name_H-M   'P 1'
#
loop_
_entity.id
_entity.type
_entity.pdbx_description
1 polymer ?
#
loop_
_entity_poly.entity_id
_entity_poly.type
_entity_poly.pdbx_seq_one_letter_code
_entity_poly.pdbx_strand_id
1 'polypeptide(L)' 'MLKKTGCMELHYQVQECIAETQDWRKCREQVKQFKVCMDEYQKKREKQYS' A
#
# COMPACT_ATOMS: atom_id res chain seq x y z
N MET A 1 3.39 -9.11 8.88
CA MET A 1 2.66 -8.97 7.60
C MET A 1 1.59 -7.89 7.73
N LEU A 2 1.47 -7.05 6.71
CA LEU A 2 0.78 -5.74 6.60
C LEU A 2 0.69 -4.83 7.84
N LYS A 3 0.09 -5.27 8.95
CA LYS A 3 -0.05 -4.47 10.19
C LYS A 3 1.28 -3.92 10.73
N LYS A 4 2.39 -4.62 10.51
CA LYS A 4 3.75 -4.20 10.92
C LYS A 4 4.43 -3.23 9.93
N THR A 5 3.81 -2.93 8.79
CA THR A 5 4.43 -2.12 7.72
C THR A 5 4.17 -0.62 7.90
N GLY A 6 3.14 -0.24 8.67
CA GLY A 6 2.65 1.14 8.72
C GLY A 6 1.75 1.53 7.54
N CYS A 7 1.61 0.69 6.52
CA CYS A 7 0.85 0.98 5.29
C CYS A 7 -0.64 0.61 5.37
N MET A 8 -1.19 0.44 6.59
CA MET A 8 -2.55 -0.10 6.76
C MET A 8 -3.63 0.88 6.29
N GLU A 9 -3.45 2.17 6.54
CA GLU A 9 -4.41 3.20 6.13
C GLU A 9 -4.51 3.29 4.61
N LEU A 10 -3.37 3.25 3.91
CA LEU A 10 -3.30 3.22 2.45
C LEU A 10 -3.94 1.94 1.88
N HIS A 11 -3.81 0.81 2.59
CA HIS A 11 -4.50 -0.42 2.20
C HIS A 11 -6.02 -0.25 2.25
N TYR A 12 -6.55 0.36 3.31
CA TYR A 12 -7.98 0.63 3.41
C TYR A 12 -8.49 1.60 2.35
N GLN A 13 -7.72 2.65 2.02
CA GLN A 13 -8.07 3.57 0.93
C GLN A 13 -8.15 2.86 -0.44
N VAL A 14 -7.27 1.90 -0.69
CA VAL A 14 -7.36 1.06 -1.90
C VAL A 14 -8.62 0.19 -1.86
N GLN A 15 -8.93 -0.43 -0.73
CA GLN A 15 -10.14 -1.26 -0.59
C GLN A 15 -11.42 -0.45 -0.77
N GLU A 16 -11.50 0.74 -0.17
CA GLU A 16 -12.62 1.66 -0.30
C GLU A 16 -12.82 2.08 -1.75
N CYS A 17 -11.77 2.54 -2.43
CA CYS A 17 -11.86 2.92 -3.84
C CYS A 17 -12.32 1.74 -4.72
N ILE A 18 -11.82 0.52 -4.49
CA ILE A 18 -12.25 -0.65 -5.27
C ILE A 18 -13.71 -0.99 -4.97
N ALA A 19 -14.16 -0.85 -3.72
CA ALA A 19 -15.55 -1.09 -3.34
C ALA A 19 -16.50 -0.08 -3.99
N GLU A 20 -16.12 1.21 -4.04
CA GLU A 20 -16.91 2.27 -4.65
C GLU A 20 -16.94 2.18 -6.19
N THR A 21 -15.79 1.94 -6.80
CA THR A 21 -15.64 2.01 -8.27
C THR A 21 -15.90 0.67 -8.96
N GLN A 22 -15.82 -0.44 -8.21
CA GLN A 22 -15.80 -1.82 -8.70
C GLN A 22 -14.74 -2.09 -9.78
N ASP A 23 -13.78 -1.18 -9.95
CA ASP A 23 -12.72 -1.25 -10.95
C ASP A 23 -11.41 -0.69 -10.39
N TRP A 24 -10.51 -1.60 -10.02
CA TRP A 24 -9.21 -1.26 -9.45
C TRP A 24 -8.35 -0.39 -10.38
N ARG A 25 -8.61 -0.36 -11.70
CA ARG A 25 -7.88 0.50 -12.65
C ARG A 25 -8.16 1.98 -12.41
N LYS A 26 -9.34 2.31 -11.86
CA LYS A 26 -9.70 3.68 -11.46
C LYS A 26 -9.01 4.11 -10.16
N CYS A 27 -8.53 3.15 -9.37
CA CYS A 27 -7.84 3.37 -8.09
C CYS A 27 -6.32 3.53 -8.23
N ARG A 28 -5.84 3.99 -9.39
CA ARG A 28 -4.41 4.06 -9.73
C ARG A 28 -3.62 4.90 -8.73
N GLU A 29 -4.22 5.98 -8.22
CA GLU A 29 -3.58 6.87 -7.26
C GLU A 29 -3.41 6.20 -5.89
N GLN A 30 -4.48 5.62 -5.35
CA GLN A 30 -4.46 4.90 -4.07
C GLN A 30 -3.47 3.72 -4.13
N VAL A 31 -3.48 2.96 -5.23
CA VAL A 31 -2.56 1.84 -5.44
C VAL A 31 -1.10 2.32 -5.52
N LYS A 32 -0.84 3.47 -6.16
CA LYS A 32 0.51 4.04 -6.24
C LYS A 32 1.02 4.45 -4.86
N GLN A 33 0.20 5.11 -4.06
CA GLN A 33 0.58 5.51 -2.70
C GLN A 33 0.86 4.29 -1.82
N PHE A 34 -0.01 3.28 -1.87
CA PHE A 34 0.20 2.02 -1.15
C PHE A 34 1.51 1.34 -1.56
N LYS A 35 1.81 1.30 -2.86
CA LYS A 35 3.07 0.75 -3.38
C LYS A 35 4.29 1.48 -2.84
N VAL A 36 4.30 2.82 -2.86
CA VAL A 36 5.42 3.62 -2.33
C VAL A 36 5.71 3.28 -0.88
N CYS A 37 4.66 3.21 -0.03
CA CYS A 37 4.83 2.85 1.37
C CYS A 37 5.44 1.45 1.55
N MET A 38 4.96 0.47 0.78
CA MET A 38 5.47 -0.90 0.84
C MET A 38 6.91 -1.01 0.34
N ASP A 39 7.29 -0.26 -0.70
CA ASP A 39 8.65 -0.20 -1.23
C ASP A 39 9.61 0.41 -0.20
N GLU A 40 9.19 1.45 0.53
CA GLU A 40 9.98 2.01 1.64
C GLU A 40 10.14 1.03 2.80
N TYR A 41 9.07 0.34 3.18
CA TYR A 41 9.13 -0.72 4.20
C TYR A 41 10.11 -1.82 3.79
N GLN A 42 10.06 -2.27 2.54
CA GLN A 42 10.95 -3.28 1.99
C GLN A 42 12.42 -2.82 2.05
N LYS A 43 12.72 -1.58 1.61
CA LYS A 43 14.07 -1.01 1.68
C LYS A 43 14.59 -0.89 3.11
N LYS A 44 13.74 -0.47 4.06
CA LYS A 44 14.12 -0.40 5.48
C LYS A 44 14.42 -1.80 6.03
N ARG A 45 13.62 -2.79 5.65
CA ARG A 45 13.82 -4.19 6.06
C ARG A 45 15.13 -4.73 5.50
N GLU A 46 15.41 -4.53 4.21
CA GLU A 46 16.66 -4.95 3.57
C GLU A 46 17.90 -4.33 4.24
N LYS A 47 17.85 -3.04 4.57
CA LYS A 47 18.93 -2.37 5.33
C LYS A 47 19.11 -2.91 6.74
N GLN A 48 18.04 -3.35 7.39
CA GLN A 48 18.10 -3.90 8.75
C GLN A 48 18.74 -5.31 8.79
N TYR A 49 18.74 -6.03 7.67
CA TYR A 49 19.32 -7.37 7.54
C TYR A 49 20.60 -7.40 6.67
N SER A 50 21.14 -6.24 6.30
CA SER A 50 22.43 -6.06 5.61
C SER A 50 23.52 -5.67 6.60
#